data_AF-A0A2S9Y4F1-F1
#
_entry.id   AF-A0A2S9Y4F1-F1
#
_cell.length_a   1.000
_cell.length_b   1.000
_cell.length_c   1.000
_cell.angle_alpha   90.00
_cell.angle_beta   90.00
_cell.angle_gamma   90.00
#
_symmetry.space_group_name_H-M   'P 1'
#
loop_
_entity.id
_entity.type
_entity.pdbx_description
1 polymer ?
#
loop_
_entity_poly.entity_id
_entity_poly.type
_entity_poly.pdbx_seq_one_letter_code
_entity_poly.pdbx_strand_id
1 'polypeptide(L)'
;MSRNTSTTNSAPIDTVTVDRPQQFGAPQLGLALAEVDQLIRASEARNRFAVDGSAVTVAVCDTGLNTRHIDFRGKVRDQRNFTADNEGALEDANDGHGHGSNVSGIIVANGDHRGIAPGAGIVPLKVLSNMGRGSFAAVAEALEWVLDNAGRHNISVVCMSLGAGDNRTSDDGLVGDRINEQIQHLRERRIAVVIAAGNDYFKHGSAQGMSYPAILRHCVSVGAVYDKRAGSFSYESGAKAFSTGPDRITPFSQRLHHSVGGSCRTDLFAPGAPVTSAGIEGPRGESVQHGTSQAAPVVAGVIALMQTLHLELCGELPEVDELVGMLQRGATLIRDGDDESDNVTNTGLDFERVDAVGALDALTCRIQKRLFLGGAPLRGHARLTIPIDSGLHDQSNAAE
;
A
#
# COMPACT_ATOMS: atom_id res chain seq x y z
N MET A 1 -28.49 -38.16 -16.75
CA MET A 1 -27.44 -37.73 -15.79
C MET A 1 -26.18 -37.46 -16.58
N SER A 2 -25.96 -36.21 -16.99
CA SER A 2 -24.73 -35.80 -17.68
C SER A 2 -24.03 -34.76 -16.80
N ARG A 3 -22.83 -35.11 -16.29
CA ARG A 3 -21.98 -34.17 -15.55
C ARG A 3 -21.16 -33.41 -16.58
N ASN A 4 -21.43 -32.13 -16.71
CA ASN A 4 -20.58 -31.19 -17.42
C ASN A 4 -19.45 -30.79 -16.47
N THR A 5 -18.24 -31.33 -16.67
CA THR A 5 -17.02 -30.79 -16.06
C THR A 5 -16.50 -29.70 -16.98
N SER A 6 -16.84 -28.45 -16.66
CA SER A 6 -16.21 -27.26 -17.23
C SER A 6 -14.83 -27.08 -16.59
N THR A 7 -13.79 -27.58 -17.25
CA THR A 7 -12.41 -27.21 -16.96
C THR A 7 -12.12 -25.84 -17.56
N THR A 8 -12.14 -24.79 -16.74
CA THR A 8 -11.62 -23.48 -17.10
C THR A 8 -10.09 -23.56 -17.13
N ASN A 9 -9.54 -23.65 -18.33
CA ASN A 9 -8.11 -23.53 -18.58
C ASN A 9 -7.71 -22.05 -18.42
N SER A 10 -7.25 -21.63 -17.24
CA SER A 10 -6.64 -20.32 -17.05
C SER A 10 -5.21 -20.35 -17.61
N ALA A 11 -4.88 -19.43 -18.51
CA ALA A 11 -3.52 -19.22 -19.00
C ALA A 11 -2.52 -19.03 -17.83
N PRO A 12 -1.25 -19.44 -17.97
CA PRO A 12 -0.29 -19.34 -16.89
C PRO A 12 -0.05 -17.86 -16.52
N ILE A 13 -0.13 -17.58 -15.22
CA ILE A 13 0.10 -16.29 -14.59
C ILE A 13 1.63 -16.08 -14.51
N ASP A 14 2.32 -15.98 -15.65
CA ASP A 14 3.79 -16.01 -15.66
C ASP A 14 4.44 -14.62 -15.71
N THR A 15 3.68 -13.61 -16.13
CA THR A 15 4.20 -12.26 -16.39
C THR A 15 3.50 -11.21 -15.56
N VAL A 16 4.27 -10.25 -15.08
CA VAL A 16 3.78 -9.07 -14.37
C VAL A 16 4.30 -7.80 -15.06
N THR A 17 3.45 -6.77 -15.13
CA THR A 17 3.78 -5.53 -15.84
C THR A 17 3.29 -4.28 -15.09
N VAL A 18 4.00 -3.16 -15.27
CA VAL A 18 3.59 -1.82 -14.83
C VAL A 18 3.69 -0.82 -15.99
N ASP A 19 2.81 0.19 -15.99
CA ASP A 19 2.75 1.20 -17.05
C ASP A 19 3.92 2.18 -16.95
N ARG A 20 4.37 2.69 -18.10
CA ARG A 20 5.52 3.61 -18.14
C ARG A 20 5.14 4.97 -17.55
N PRO A 21 5.85 5.45 -16.51
CA PRO A 21 5.45 6.65 -15.80
C PRO A 21 5.89 7.94 -16.50
N GLN A 22 5.19 9.03 -16.20
CA GLN A 22 5.67 10.36 -16.51
C GLN A 22 6.83 10.74 -15.58
N GLN A 23 7.90 11.29 -16.15
CA GLN A 23 9.11 11.70 -15.43
C GLN A 23 9.42 13.17 -15.73
N PHE A 24 10.01 13.84 -14.75
CA PHE A 24 10.46 15.23 -14.83
C PHE A 24 11.84 15.38 -14.19
N GLY A 25 12.71 16.20 -14.78
CA GLY A 25 14.07 16.42 -14.28
C GLY A 25 14.20 17.27 -13.01
N ALA A 26 13.10 17.86 -12.52
CA ALA A 26 13.05 18.65 -11.29
C ALA A 26 11.61 18.72 -10.75
N PRO A 27 11.43 19.02 -9.44
CA PRO A 27 10.11 19.14 -8.84
C PRO A 27 9.29 20.25 -9.49
N GLN A 28 8.04 19.95 -9.82
CA GLN A 28 7.09 20.86 -10.44
C GLN A 28 6.30 21.62 -9.37
N LEU A 29 6.09 22.92 -9.55
CA LEU A 29 5.32 23.72 -8.60
C LEU A 29 3.83 23.30 -8.62
N GLY A 30 3.31 22.79 -7.50
CA GLY A 30 1.90 22.44 -7.33
C GLY A 30 1.53 20.97 -7.59
N LEU A 31 2.52 20.10 -7.80
CA LEU A 31 2.38 18.65 -7.82
C LEU A 31 3.10 18.12 -6.57
N ALA A 32 2.38 17.62 -5.56
CA ALA A 32 3.00 17.19 -4.31
C ALA A 32 2.33 15.94 -3.74
N LEU A 33 3.03 15.25 -2.83
CA LEU A 33 2.44 14.26 -1.92
C LEU A 33 1.56 14.90 -0.84
N ALA A 34 1.49 16.23 -0.79
CA ALA A 34 0.80 16.97 0.26
C ALA A 34 -0.69 16.62 0.32
N GLU A 35 -1.31 16.38 -0.83
CA GLU A 35 -2.73 16.03 -0.92
C GLU A 35 -3.01 14.60 -0.45
N VAL A 36 -2.15 13.64 -0.78
CA VAL A 36 -2.18 12.29 -0.20
C VAL A 36 -2.05 12.37 1.33
N ASP A 37 -1.04 13.09 1.82
CA ASP A 37 -0.76 13.25 3.24
C ASP A 37 -1.94 13.88 3.99
N GLN A 38 -2.55 14.91 3.39
CA GLN A 38 -3.72 15.60 3.94
C GLN A 38 -4.95 14.68 4.00
N LEU A 39 -5.27 13.95 2.92
CA LEU A 39 -6.46 13.10 2.88
C LEU A 39 -6.39 11.97 3.91
N ILE A 40 -5.23 11.34 4.08
CA ILE A 40 -5.06 10.25 5.06
C ILE A 40 -4.57 10.74 6.44
N ARG A 41 -4.41 12.05 6.63
CA ARG A 41 -3.94 12.69 7.88
C ARG A 41 -2.57 12.18 8.37
N ALA A 42 -1.64 11.90 7.45
CA ALA A 42 -0.36 11.29 7.80
C ALA A 42 0.57 12.23 8.59
N SER A 43 0.68 13.52 8.24
CA SER A 43 1.45 14.49 9.04
C SER A 43 0.89 14.66 10.45
N GLU A 44 -0.42 14.68 10.59
CA GLU A 44 -1.07 14.75 11.90
C GLU A 44 -0.73 13.51 12.74
N ALA A 45 -0.82 12.32 12.15
CA ALA A 45 -0.46 11.07 12.83
C ALA A 45 1.01 11.08 13.29
N ARG A 46 1.96 11.44 12.41
CA ARG A 46 3.38 11.52 12.76
C ARG A 46 3.64 12.47 13.94
N ASN A 47 3.01 13.65 13.92
CA ASN A 47 3.18 14.65 14.98
C ASN A 47 2.52 14.23 16.30
N ARG A 48 1.28 13.72 16.23
CA ARG A 48 0.48 13.36 17.41
C ARG A 48 1.04 12.16 18.17
N PHE A 49 1.56 11.18 17.44
CA PHE A 49 2.11 9.95 18.02
C PHE A 49 3.65 9.95 18.10
N ALA A 50 4.30 11.00 17.62
CA ALA A 50 5.76 11.16 17.62
C ALA A 50 6.51 10.02 16.91
N VAL A 51 5.94 9.48 15.83
CA VAL A 51 6.52 8.40 15.02
C VAL A 51 6.76 8.83 13.59
N ASP A 52 7.83 8.33 12.97
CA ASP A 52 8.18 8.61 11.58
C ASP A 52 8.57 7.36 10.77
N GLY A 53 8.59 6.17 11.39
CA GLY A 53 9.01 4.92 10.75
C GLY A 53 10.46 4.51 11.03
N SER A 54 11.24 5.29 11.80
CA SER A 54 12.68 5.09 11.98
C SER A 54 13.12 3.75 12.58
N ALA A 55 12.22 3.01 13.23
CA ALA A 55 12.52 1.69 13.81
C ALA A 55 12.43 0.53 12.78
N VAL A 56 11.89 0.77 11.59
CA VAL A 56 11.54 -0.29 10.63
C VAL A 56 12.07 -0.02 9.23
N THR A 57 12.12 -1.09 8.43
CA THR A 57 12.53 -1.08 7.03
C THR A 57 11.42 -1.66 6.16
N VAL A 58 11.19 -1.04 4.99
CA VAL A 58 10.25 -1.55 3.98
C VAL A 58 11.03 -2.13 2.80
N ALA A 59 10.75 -3.40 2.47
CA ALA A 59 11.23 -4.00 1.24
C ALA A 59 10.27 -3.67 0.09
N VAL A 60 10.77 -3.19 -1.03
CA VAL A 60 9.94 -2.78 -2.19
C VAL A 60 10.29 -3.64 -3.38
N CYS A 61 9.38 -4.54 -3.76
CA CYS A 61 9.54 -5.41 -4.94
C CYS A 61 9.00 -4.69 -6.18
N ASP A 62 9.88 -4.10 -6.98
CA ASP A 62 9.48 -3.21 -8.08
C ASP A 62 10.56 -3.10 -9.18
N THR A 63 10.63 -1.99 -9.93
CA THR A 63 11.58 -1.73 -11.02
C THR A 63 12.97 -1.31 -10.55
N GLY A 64 13.18 -1.20 -9.24
CA GLY A 64 14.43 -0.74 -8.62
C GLY A 64 14.28 0.59 -7.89
N LEU A 65 15.40 1.22 -7.55
CA LEU A 65 15.45 2.54 -6.90
C LEU A 65 16.55 3.43 -7.49
N ASN A 66 16.25 4.70 -7.75
CA ASN A 66 17.28 5.73 -7.97
C ASN A 66 17.93 6.09 -6.63
N THR A 67 18.93 5.30 -6.21
CA THR A 67 19.63 5.47 -4.93
C THR A 67 20.37 6.81 -4.79
N ARG A 68 20.57 7.54 -5.90
CA ARG A 68 21.19 8.87 -5.93
C ARG A 68 20.20 10.01 -5.68
N HIS A 69 18.89 9.71 -5.63
CA HIS A 69 17.87 10.71 -5.36
C HIS A 69 18.02 11.28 -3.94
N ILE A 70 17.82 12.59 -3.79
CA ILE A 70 17.99 13.30 -2.51
C ILE A 70 17.05 12.75 -1.43
N ASP A 71 15.85 12.34 -1.83
CA ASP A 71 14.84 11.79 -0.93
C ASP A 71 15.25 10.46 -0.27
N PHE A 72 16.21 9.73 -0.84
CA PHE A 72 16.64 8.41 -0.38
C PHE A 72 17.97 8.42 0.39
N ARG A 73 18.57 9.60 0.63
CA ARG A 73 19.85 9.72 1.32
C ARG A 73 19.82 9.08 2.70
N GLY A 74 20.71 8.12 2.93
CA GLY A 74 20.88 7.43 4.22
C GLY A 74 19.80 6.40 4.55
N LYS A 75 18.91 6.07 3.61
CA LYS A 75 17.75 5.18 3.85
C LYS A 75 17.94 3.75 3.38
N VAL A 76 18.71 3.55 2.32
CA VAL A 76 18.91 2.23 1.69
C VAL A 76 19.70 1.33 2.64
N ARG A 77 19.09 0.23 3.09
CA ARG A 77 19.71 -0.73 4.03
C ARG A 77 20.43 -1.88 3.31
N ASP A 78 19.89 -2.30 2.18
CA ASP A 78 20.45 -3.28 1.26
C ASP A 78 19.72 -3.13 -0.08
N GLN A 79 20.12 -3.86 -1.11
CA GLN A 79 19.40 -3.92 -2.38
C GLN A 79 19.66 -5.24 -3.10
N ARG A 80 18.72 -5.66 -3.95
CA ARG A 80 18.89 -6.87 -4.75
C ARG A 80 18.24 -6.75 -6.12
N ASN A 81 18.89 -7.29 -7.14
CA ASN A 81 18.39 -7.39 -8.51
C ASN A 81 18.13 -8.85 -8.87
N PHE A 82 16.90 -9.13 -9.30
CA PHE A 82 16.41 -10.44 -9.76
C PHE A 82 16.11 -10.43 -11.27
N THR A 83 16.59 -9.41 -11.98
CA THR A 83 16.39 -9.23 -13.42
C THR A 83 17.73 -9.34 -14.17
N ALA A 84 17.66 -9.40 -15.50
CA ALA A 84 18.84 -9.35 -16.36
C ALA A 84 19.33 -7.91 -16.63
N ASP A 85 18.62 -6.88 -16.16
CA ASP A 85 19.11 -5.50 -16.25
C ASP A 85 20.35 -5.31 -15.38
N ASN A 86 21.05 -4.18 -15.57
CA ASN A 86 22.25 -3.85 -14.79
C ASN A 86 23.31 -4.95 -14.88
N GLU A 87 23.45 -5.53 -16.09
CA GLU A 87 24.37 -6.65 -16.37
C GLU A 87 24.09 -7.91 -15.52
N GLY A 88 22.90 -8.02 -14.93
CA GLY A 88 22.55 -9.10 -13.99
C GLY A 88 23.29 -9.00 -12.66
N ALA A 89 23.91 -7.85 -12.35
CA ALA A 89 24.60 -7.65 -11.09
C ALA A 89 23.60 -7.66 -9.94
N LEU A 90 23.71 -8.66 -9.07
CA LEU A 90 22.73 -8.94 -8.01
C LEU A 90 22.62 -7.80 -7.00
N GLU A 91 23.69 -7.03 -6.81
CA GLU A 91 23.79 -5.89 -5.90
C GLU A 91 23.44 -4.54 -6.55
N ASP A 92 23.04 -4.51 -7.83
CA ASP A 92 22.65 -3.27 -8.53
C ASP A 92 21.14 -3.29 -8.87
N ALA A 93 20.34 -2.72 -7.96
CA ALA A 93 18.91 -2.54 -8.15
C ALA A 93 18.56 -1.14 -8.69
N ASN A 94 19.45 -0.48 -9.43
CA ASN A 94 19.16 0.86 -9.95
C ASN A 94 17.92 0.88 -10.87
N ASP A 95 17.07 1.88 -10.68
CA ASP A 95 15.84 2.04 -11.44
C ASP A 95 16.08 2.68 -12.81
N GLY A 96 15.72 1.97 -13.88
CA GLY A 96 15.69 2.50 -15.24
C GLY A 96 14.27 2.75 -15.78
N HIS A 97 13.22 2.51 -14.98
CA HIS A 97 11.82 2.70 -15.37
C HIS A 97 11.16 3.89 -14.66
N GLY A 98 11.39 4.04 -13.36
CA GLY A 98 10.88 5.12 -12.52
C GLY A 98 9.64 4.79 -11.72
N HIS A 99 9.08 3.59 -11.85
CA HIS A 99 7.93 3.14 -11.06
C HIS A 99 8.36 2.85 -9.62
N GLY A 100 9.40 2.04 -9.44
CA GLY A 100 9.92 1.69 -8.12
C GLY A 100 10.44 2.88 -7.31
N SER A 101 11.06 3.88 -7.96
CA SER A 101 11.46 5.11 -7.29
C SER A 101 10.26 5.93 -6.80
N ASN A 102 9.18 6.03 -7.58
CA ASN A 102 7.96 6.72 -7.17
C ASN A 102 7.28 6.01 -5.99
N VAL A 103 7.10 4.69 -6.08
CA VAL A 103 6.55 3.83 -5.02
C VAL A 103 7.37 3.97 -3.73
N SER A 104 8.68 3.86 -3.84
CA SER A 104 9.60 4.03 -2.71
C SER A 104 9.51 5.42 -2.08
N GLY A 105 9.38 6.46 -2.90
CA GLY A 105 9.25 7.84 -2.42
C GLY A 105 7.96 8.08 -1.64
N ILE A 106 6.83 7.48 -2.04
CA ILE A 106 5.57 7.57 -1.31
C ILE A 106 5.72 7.02 0.12
N ILE A 107 6.55 5.98 0.29
CA ILE A 107 6.80 5.37 1.60
C ILE A 107 7.79 6.24 2.40
N VAL A 108 9.01 6.44 1.89
CA VAL A 108 10.15 6.86 2.73
C VAL A 108 10.79 8.20 2.37
N ALA A 109 10.32 8.90 1.33
CA ALA A 109 10.99 10.14 0.90
C ALA A 109 11.15 11.14 2.05
N ASN A 110 12.33 11.74 2.15
CA ASN A 110 12.63 12.75 3.17
C ASN A 110 13.60 13.81 2.63
N GLY A 111 13.14 14.60 1.66
CA GLY A 111 13.93 15.61 0.97
C GLY A 111 13.04 16.64 0.29
N ASP A 112 13.04 16.63 -1.05
CA ASP A 112 12.14 17.47 -1.85
C ASP A 112 10.69 16.94 -1.74
N HIS A 113 10.52 15.62 -1.59
CA HIS A 113 9.25 14.99 -1.23
C HIS A 113 9.26 14.49 0.20
N ARG A 114 8.07 14.32 0.77
CA ARG A 114 7.88 13.72 2.09
C ARG A 114 6.93 12.53 2.00
N GLY A 115 7.47 11.34 2.18
CA GLY A 115 6.70 10.09 2.23
C GLY A 115 5.91 9.95 3.53
N ILE A 116 5.08 8.91 3.59
CA ILE A 116 4.22 8.64 4.74
C ILE A 116 5.05 8.27 5.99
N ALA A 117 6.12 7.48 5.84
CA ALA A 117 7.05 7.06 6.88
C ALA A 117 8.48 7.54 6.57
N PRO A 118 8.75 8.86 6.68
CA PRO A 118 10.00 9.48 6.25
C PRO A 118 11.20 9.15 7.14
N GLY A 119 11.05 8.39 8.22
CA GLY A 119 12.14 7.85 9.04
C GLY A 119 12.56 6.44 8.64
N ALA A 120 11.68 5.69 7.96
CA ALA A 120 11.92 4.27 7.67
C ALA A 120 13.11 4.03 6.73
N GLY A 121 13.73 2.87 6.92
CA GLY A 121 14.69 2.31 5.98
C GLY A 121 13.99 1.72 4.75
N ILE A 122 14.75 1.51 3.68
CA ILE A 122 14.25 0.86 2.47
C ILE A 122 15.20 -0.19 1.94
N VAL A 123 14.64 -1.27 1.38
CA VAL A 123 15.38 -2.29 0.63
C VAL A 123 14.70 -2.46 -0.74
N PRO A 124 15.25 -1.85 -1.81
CA PRO A 124 14.75 -2.10 -3.16
C PRO A 124 15.11 -3.51 -3.64
N LEU A 125 14.09 -4.25 -4.05
CA LEU A 125 14.20 -5.57 -4.67
C LEU A 125 13.70 -5.44 -6.11
N LYS A 126 14.63 -5.33 -7.06
CA LYS A 126 14.31 -5.16 -8.48
C LYS A 126 13.85 -6.50 -9.04
N VAL A 127 12.53 -6.66 -9.20
CA VAL A 127 11.87 -7.84 -9.80
C VAL A 127 11.23 -7.51 -11.15
N LEU A 128 11.12 -6.22 -11.47
CA LEU A 128 10.65 -5.70 -12.75
C LEU A 128 11.82 -5.05 -13.51
N SER A 129 11.90 -5.33 -14.81
CA SER A 129 12.90 -4.75 -15.70
C SER A 129 12.65 -3.26 -15.97
N ASN A 130 13.59 -2.61 -16.65
CA ASN A 130 13.54 -1.22 -17.10
C ASN A 130 12.44 -0.98 -18.15
N MET A 131 11.83 -2.06 -18.66
CA MET A 131 10.62 -2.03 -19.48
C MET A 131 9.33 -2.23 -18.68
N GLY A 132 9.41 -2.25 -17.34
CA GLY A 132 8.27 -2.45 -16.46
C GLY A 132 7.75 -3.89 -16.44
N ARG A 133 8.54 -4.89 -16.89
CA ARG A 133 8.11 -6.30 -16.99
C ARG A 133 8.91 -7.22 -16.08
N GLY A 134 8.28 -8.19 -15.45
CA GLY A 134 8.93 -9.22 -14.65
C GLY A 134 8.18 -10.55 -14.67
N SER A 135 8.61 -11.47 -13.80
CA SER A 135 8.00 -12.79 -13.62
C SER A 135 7.68 -13.06 -12.16
N PHE A 136 6.67 -13.89 -11.91
CA PHE A 136 6.36 -14.32 -10.54
C PHE A 136 7.44 -15.24 -9.95
N ALA A 137 8.27 -15.87 -10.78
CA ALA A 137 9.46 -16.56 -10.30
C ALA A 137 10.46 -15.60 -9.63
N ALA A 138 10.73 -14.43 -10.23
CA ALA A 138 11.58 -13.40 -9.64
C ALA A 138 10.95 -12.81 -8.36
N VAL A 139 9.62 -12.64 -8.33
CA VAL A 139 8.90 -12.23 -7.11
C VAL A 139 9.07 -13.27 -6.00
N ALA A 140 8.90 -14.56 -6.30
CA ALA A 140 9.10 -15.63 -5.32
C ALA A 140 10.54 -15.70 -4.79
N GLU A 141 11.55 -15.46 -5.64
CA GLU A 141 12.94 -15.35 -5.22
C GLU A 141 13.21 -14.12 -4.33
N ALA A 142 12.56 -12.99 -4.61
CA ALA A 142 12.64 -11.80 -3.77
C ALA A 142 11.99 -12.01 -2.39
N LEU A 143 10.82 -12.65 -2.33
CA LEU A 143 10.18 -13.00 -1.06
C LEU A 143 11.01 -13.99 -0.23
N GLU A 144 11.66 -14.95 -0.88
CA GLU A 144 12.62 -15.85 -0.23
C GLU A 144 13.78 -15.06 0.39
N TRP A 145 14.35 -14.12 -0.38
CA TRP A 145 15.42 -13.27 0.12
C TRP A 145 14.97 -12.44 1.34
N VAL A 146 13.73 -11.93 1.35
CA VAL A 146 13.17 -11.24 2.53
C VAL A 146 13.05 -12.19 3.71
N LEU A 147 12.54 -13.41 3.52
CA LEU A 147 12.47 -14.42 4.59
C LEU A 147 13.85 -14.68 5.22
N ASP A 148 14.91 -14.71 4.41
CA ASP A 148 16.27 -14.94 4.89
C ASP A 148 16.94 -13.72 5.53
N ASN A 149 16.55 -12.50 5.14
CA ASN A 149 17.27 -11.27 5.51
C ASN A 149 16.47 -10.30 6.39
N ALA A 150 15.18 -10.54 6.64
CA ALA A 150 14.32 -9.58 7.33
C ALA A 150 14.86 -9.17 8.71
N GLY A 151 15.32 -10.13 9.51
CA GLY A 151 15.90 -9.84 10.83
C GLY A 151 17.21 -9.05 10.78
N ARG A 152 18.01 -9.21 9.71
CA ARG A 152 19.28 -8.47 9.53
C ARG A 152 19.05 -7.00 9.23
N HIS A 153 17.95 -6.70 8.54
CA HIS A 153 17.64 -5.36 8.01
C HIS A 153 16.46 -4.68 8.66
N ASN A 154 15.89 -5.27 9.71
CA ASN A 154 14.65 -4.83 10.37
C ASN A 154 13.49 -4.67 9.38
N ILE A 155 13.36 -5.58 8.41
CA ILE A 155 12.25 -5.56 7.46
C ILE A 155 10.98 -6.00 8.18
N SER A 156 9.98 -5.13 8.22
CA SER A 156 8.67 -5.40 8.83
C SER A 156 7.50 -5.21 7.87
N VAL A 157 7.77 -4.69 6.66
CA VAL A 157 6.79 -4.51 5.59
C VAL A 157 7.43 -4.89 4.26
N VAL A 158 6.68 -5.58 3.41
CA VAL A 158 6.97 -5.78 1.98
C VAL A 158 5.89 -5.04 1.19
N CYS A 159 6.28 -4.22 0.22
CA CYS A 159 5.37 -3.54 -0.70
C CYS A 159 5.56 -4.10 -2.11
N MET A 160 4.47 -4.55 -2.72
CA MET A 160 4.43 -5.09 -4.09
C MET A 160 3.39 -4.34 -4.91
N SER A 161 3.85 -3.36 -5.69
CA SER A 161 3.00 -2.55 -6.56
C SER A 161 2.90 -3.16 -7.96
N LEU A 162 2.50 -4.42 -8.00
CA LEU A 162 2.54 -5.28 -9.18
C LEU A 162 1.43 -6.34 -9.11
N GLY A 163 1.00 -6.86 -10.26
CA GLY A 163 -0.05 -7.88 -10.32
C GLY A 163 -0.23 -8.46 -11.72
N ALA A 164 -0.95 -9.57 -11.79
CA ALA A 164 -1.38 -10.19 -13.04
C ALA A 164 -2.57 -9.43 -13.64
N GLY A 165 -2.84 -9.66 -14.93
CA GLY A 165 -4.03 -9.10 -15.60
C GLY A 165 -5.34 -9.83 -15.29
N ASP A 166 -5.38 -10.68 -14.27
CA ASP A 166 -6.56 -11.49 -13.92
C ASP A 166 -7.49 -10.79 -12.92
N ASN A 167 -8.66 -11.41 -12.70
CA ASN A 167 -9.68 -10.89 -11.80
C ASN A 167 -10.36 -12.03 -11.05
N ARG A 168 -9.86 -12.30 -9.85
CA ARG A 168 -10.28 -13.44 -9.01
C ARG A 168 -11.17 -12.99 -7.87
N THR A 169 -12.07 -13.87 -7.44
CA THR A 169 -12.94 -13.66 -6.27
C THR A 169 -12.60 -14.56 -5.09
N SER A 170 -11.72 -15.56 -5.27
CA SER A 170 -11.15 -16.38 -4.21
C SER A 170 -9.74 -16.86 -4.56
N ASP A 171 -8.99 -17.30 -3.55
CA ASP A 171 -7.67 -17.92 -3.65
C ASP A 171 -7.70 -19.46 -3.48
N ASP A 172 -8.87 -20.10 -3.48
CA ASP A 172 -8.99 -21.56 -3.27
C ASP A 172 -8.26 -22.40 -4.33
N GLY A 173 -8.09 -21.85 -5.54
CA GLY A 173 -7.31 -22.46 -6.63
C GLY A 173 -5.79 -22.27 -6.51
N LEU A 174 -5.32 -21.60 -5.47
CA LEU A 174 -3.90 -21.24 -5.23
C LEU A 174 -3.33 -21.92 -3.99
N VAL A 175 -3.93 -23.04 -3.56
CA VAL A 175 -3.37 -23.90 -2.50
C VAL A 175 -2.07 -24.52 -3.01
N GLY A 176 -1.00 -24.40 -2.24
CA GLY A 176 0.35 -24.84 -2.62
C GLY A 176 1.07 -23.88 -3.57
N ASP A 177 0.51 -22.70 -3.83
CA ASP A 177 1.22 -21.63 -4.53
C ASP A 177 2.39 -21.14 -3.67
N ARG A 178 3.59 -21.08 -4.26
CA ARG A 178 4.82 -20.73 -3.53
C ARG A 178 4.76 -19.32 -2.95
N ILE A 179 4.22 -18.33 -3.69
CA ILE A 179 4.11 -16.95 -3.20
C ILE A 179 3.12 -16.88 -2.05
N ASN A 180 1.99 -17.61 -2.14
CA ASN A 180 1.03 -17.70 -1.05
C ASN A 180 1.65 -18.24 0.25
N GLU A 181 2.39 -19.34 0.18
CA GLU A 181 3.12 -19.92 1.33
C GLU A 181 4.16 -18.93 1.90
N GLN A 182 4.90 -18.24 1.04
CA GLN A 182 5.89 -17.24 1.46
C GLN A 182 5.24 -16.04 2.15
N ILE A 183 4.12 -15.52 1.62
CA ILE A 183 3.35 -14.44 2.25
C ILE A 183 2.81 -14.89 3.61
N GLN A 184 2.31 -16.13 3.72
CA GLN A 184 1.89 -16.69 4.99
C GLN A 184 3.05 -16.75 6.00
N HIS A 185 4.23 -17.24 5.61
CA HIS A 185 5.40 -17.28 6.50
C HIS A 185 5.88 -15.88 6.92
N LEU A 186 5.85 -14.90 6.01
CA LEU A 186 6.18 -13.50 6.35
C LEU A 186 5.19 -12.95 7.38
N ARG A 187 3.91 -13.23 7.19
CA ARG A 187 2.84 -12.82 8.11
C ARG A 187 3.00 -13.42 9.51
N GLU A 188 3.34 -14.70 9.60
CA GLU A 188 3.65 -15.40 10.86
C GLU A 188 4.90 -14.83 11.56
N ARG A 189 5.80 -14.20 10.80
CA ARG A 189 6.96 -13.45 11.31
C ARG A 189 6.67 -11.97 11.59
N ARG A 190 5.39 -11.57 11.58
CA ARG A 190 4.91 -10.19 11.81
C ARG A 190 5.36 -9.19 10.74
N ILE A 191 5.64 -9.68 9.53
CA ILE A 191 5.99 -8.88 8.36
C ILE A 191 4.73 -8.74 7.51
N ALA A 192 4.21 -7.51 7.37
CA ALA A 192 3.03 -7.26 6.56
C ALA A 192 3.41 -7.21 5.08
N VAL A 193 2.68 -7.92 4.21
CA VAL A 193 2.87 -7.85 2.76
C VAL A 193 1.72 -7.05 2.16
N VAL A 194 2.00 -5.88 1.61
CA VAL A 194 1.03 -4.93 1.05
C VAL A 194 1.07 -4.99 -0.47
N ILE A 195 -0.06 -5.26 -1.11
CA ILE A 195 -0.13 -5.55 -2.54
C ILE A 195 -1.23 -4.70 -3.21
N ALA A 196 -0.91 -4.13 -4.36
CA ALA A 196 -1.85 -3.39 -5.19
C ALA A 196 -2.96 -4.32 -5.77
N ALA A 197 -4.23 -3.94 -5.65
CA ALA A 197 -5.37 -4.79 -6.04
C ALA A 197 -5.48 -5.04 -7.56
N GLY A 198 -5.00 -4.12 -8.38
CA GLY A 198 -5.02 -4.19 -9.85
C GLY A 198 -5.81 -3.05 -10.50
N ASN A 199 -5.55 -2.79 -11.79
CA ASN A 199 -6.04 -1.62 -12.52
C ASN A 199 -7.00 -1.95 -13.68
N ASP A 200 -7.50 -3.19 -13.75
CA ASP A 200 -8.26 -3.68 -14.90
C ASP A 200 -9.78 -3.81 -14.66
N TYR A 201 -10.34 -3.11 -13.66
CA TYR A 201 -11.77 -3.20 -13.33
C TYR A 201 -12.69 -2.96 -14.53
N PHE A 202 -12.41 -1.91 -15.31
CA PHE A 202 -13.13 -1.64 -16.56
C PHE A 202 -12.95 -2.75 -17.60
N LYS A 203 -11.72 -3.27 -17.80
CA LYS A 203 -11.44 -4.35 -18.78
C LYS A 203 -12.19 -5.64 -18.42
N HIS A 204 -12.39 -5.89 -17.14
CA HIS A 204 -13.17 -7.01 -16.62
C HIS A 204 -14.68 -6.74 -16.56
N GLY A 205 -15.17 -5.72 -17.29
CA GLY A 205 -16.60 -5.43 -17.38
C GLY A 205 -17.20 -4.93 -16.06
N SER A 206 -16.42 -4.25 -15.24
CA SER A 206 -16.80 -3.82 -13.88
C SER A 206 -17.15 -4.99 -12.93
N ALA A 207 -16.66 -6.19 -13.22
CA ALA A 207 -16.83 -7.33 -12.32
C ALA A 207 -15.92 -7.21 -11.09
N GLN A 208 -16.49 -7.43 -9.90
CA GLN A 208 -15.71 -7.47 -8.66
C GLN A 208 -14.65 -8.57 -8.69
N GLY A 209 -13.50 -8.28 -8.12
CA GLY A 209 -12.36 -9.18 -8.03
C GLY A 209 -11.06 -8.43 -7.81
N MET A 210 -9.98 -9.17 -7.56
CA MET A 210 -8.62 -8.66 -7.44
C MET A 210 -7.66 -9.51 -8.26
N SER A 211 -6.54 -8.91 -8.66
CA SER A 211 -5.48 -9.61 -9.37
C SER A 211 -4.66 -10.50 -8.43
N TYR A 212 -4.02 -11.53 -8.98
CA TYR A 212 -2.93 -12.22 -8.30
C TYR A 212 -1.68 -11.31 -8.26
N PRO A 213 -0.97 -11.16 -7.10
CA PRO A 213 -1.13 -11.89 -5.84
C PRO A 213 -2.00 -11.18 -4.80
N ALA A 214 -2.62 -10.03 -5.09
CA ALA A 214 -3.45 -9.31 -4.14
C ALA A 214 -4.70 -10.07 -3.68
N ILE A 215 -5.16 -11.07 -4.45
CA ILE A 215 -6.25 -11.96 -4.03
C ILE A 215 -5.92 -12.83 -2.82
N LEU A 216 -4.64 -13.04 -2.51
CA LEU A 216 -4.19 -13.96 -1.46
C LEU A 216 -4.57 -13.41 -0.09
N ARG A 217 -5.39 -14.17 0.67
CA ARG A 217 -5.99 -13.73 1.95
C ARG A 217 -4.99 -13.37 3.06
N HIS A 218 -3.72 -13.73 2.89
CA HIS A 218 -2.66 -13.47 3.87
C HIS A 218 -1.98 -12.10 3.69
N CYS A 219 -2.18 -11.45 2.55
CA CYS A 219 -1.64 -10.10 2.30
C CYS A 219 -2.58 -9.00 2.79
N VAL A 220 -2.15 -7.74 2.64
CA VAL A 220 -2.97 -6.54 2.77
C VAL A 220 -3.18 -5.99 1.37
N SER A 221 -4.38 -6.17 0.83
CA SER A 221 -4.73 -5.76 -0.54
C SER A 221 -5.23 -4.31 -0.59
N VAL A 222 -4.77 -3.53 -1.58
CA VAL A 222 -5.02 -2.08 -1.62
C VAL A 222 -5.61 -1.60 -2.95
N GLY A 223 -6.81 -1.04 -2.89
CA GLY A 223 -7.46 -0.31 -3.99
C GLY A 223 -7.12 1.18 -4.01
N ALA A 224 -7.50 1.88 -5.09
CA ALA A 224 -7.13 3.29 -5.31
C ALA A 224 -8.34 4.25 -5.33
N VAL A 225 -8.23 5.33 -4.55
CA VAL A 225 -9.09 6.53 -4.63
C VAL A 225 -8.32 7.73 -5.17
N TYR A 226 -9.04 8.79 -5.54
CA TYR A 226 -8.46 10.12 -5.78
C TYR A 226 -8.23 10.87 -4.45
N ASP A 227 -7.21 11.71 -4.41
CA ASP A 227 -6.92 12.59 -3.26
C ASP A 227 -7.57 13.97 -3.36
N LYS A 228 -7.84 14.44 -4.58
CA LYS A 228 -8.37 15.78 -4.84
C LYS A 228 -9.22 15.85 -6.10
N ARG A 229 -9.83 17.02 -6.32
CA ARG A 229 -10.46 17.38 -7.59
C ARG A 229 -9.37 17.80 -8.58
N ALA A 230 -9.07 16.94 -9.55
CA ALA A 230 -8.06 17.14 -10.57
C ALA A 230 -8.63 17.16 -12.02
N GLY A 231 -9.96 17.16 -12.16
CA GLY A 231 -10.63 17.15 -13.47
C GLY A 231 -10.96 15.74 -13.96
N SER A 232 -10.94 15.54 -15.28
CA SER A 232 -11.24 14.25 -15.93
C SER A 232 -9.97 13.51 -16.35
N PHE A 233 -9.99 12.18 -16.30
CA PHE A 233 -8.90 11.33 -16.77
C PHE A 233 -9.40 10.22 -17.70
N SER A 234 -8.54 9.81 -18.63
CA SER A 234 -8.71 8.60 -19.45
C SER A 234 -7.48 7.72 -19.26
N TYR A 235 -7.69 6.44 -18.99
CA TYR A 235 -6.65 5.48 -18.66
C TYR A 235 -6.44 4.47 -19.79
N GLU A 236 -5.25 3.88 -19.87
CA GLU A 236 -4.91 2.87 -20.88
C GLU A 236 -5.82 1.63 -20.80
N SER A 237 -6.37 1.35 -19.61
CA SER A 237 -7.34 0.26 -19.42
C SER A 237 -8.67 0.48 -20.18
N GLY A 238 -8.93 1.70 -20.67
CA GLY A 238 -10.21 2.12 -21.22
C GLY A 238 -11.15 2.74 -20.17
N ALA A 239 -10.79 2.66 -18.89
CA ALA A 239 -11.47 3.36 -17.81
C ALA A 239 -11.39 4.89 -18.01
N LYS A 240 -12.44 5.60 -17.65
CA LYS A 240 -12.54 7.05 -17.76
C LYS A 240 -13.24 7.61 -16.54
N ALA A 241 -12.61 8.59 -15.90
CA ALA A 241 -13.28 9.44 -14.91
C ALA A 241 -13.65 10.76 -15.58
N PHE A 242 -14.94 11.09 -15.60
CA PHE A 242 -15.44 12.36 -16.12
C PHE A 242 -15.23 13.50 -15.11
N SER A 243 -15.16 13.18 -13.83
CA SER A 243 -14.67 14.07 -12.79
C SER A 243 -14.00 13.29 -11.65
N THR A 244 -13.20 13.99 -10.85
CA THR A 244 -12.48 13.44 -9.70
C THR A 244 -12.81 14.23 -8.44
N GLY A 245 -12.57 13.61 -7.29
CA GLY A 245 -12.77 14.20 -5.97
C GLY A 245 -12.18 13.30 -4.89
N PRO A 246 -11.86 13.86 -3.71
CA PRO A 246 -11.34 13.07 -2.60
C PRO A 246 -12.30 11.91 -2.29
N ASP A 247 -11.73 10.76 -1.89
CA ASP A 247 -12.44 9.54 -1.51
C ASP A 247 -13.20 8.80 -2.61
N ARG A 248 -13.32 9.37 -3.82
CA ARG A 248 -13.90 8.71 -4.98
C ARG A 248 -13.04 7.56 -5.45
N ILE A 249 -13.63 6.38 -5.63
CA ILE A 249 -12.87 5.24 -6.12
C ILE A 249 -12.53 5.45 -7.60
N THR A 250 -11.27 5.18 -7.95
CA THR A 250 -10.82 5.31 -9.34
C THR A 250 -11.48 4.23 -10.22
N PRO A 251 -11.90 4.52 -11.47
CA PRO A 251 -12.64 3.56 -12.29
C PRO A 251 -11.80 2.38 -12.77
N PHE A 252 -10.47 2.48 -12.68
CA PHE A 252 -9.57 1.38 -13.00
C PHE A 252 -9.40 0.40 -11.83
N SER A 253 -9.57 0.85 -10.57
CA SER A 253 -9.22 0.05 -9.39
C SER A 253 -10.07 -1.20 -9.31
N GLN A 254 -9.43 -2.36 -9.36
CA GLN A 254 -10.06 -3.62 -8.95
C GLN A 254 -10.49 -3.52 -7.48
N ARG A 255 -11.62 -4.14 -7.17
CA ARG A 255 -12.27 -4.09 -5.86
C ARG A 255 -13.09 -5.35 -5.65
N LEU A 256 -13.04 -5.88 -4.44
CA LEU A 256 -13.75 -7.10 -4.05
C LEU A 256 -14.32 -6.93 -2.65
N HIS A 257 -15.64 -6.80 -2.56
CA HIS A 257 -16.31 -6.65 -1.27
C HIS A 257 -16.38 -7.98 -0.53
N HIS A 258 -16.37 -7.93 0.81
CA HIS A 258 -16.40 -9.11 1.67
C HIS A 258 -17.65 -9.99 1.48
N SER A 259 -18.76 -9.40 1.03
CA SER A 259 -19.99 -10.15 0.71
C SER A 259 -19.87 -11.02 -0.54
N VAL A 260 -18.87 -10.79 -1.38
CA VAL A 260 -18.59 -11.55 -2.60
C VAL A 260 -17.41 -12.49 -2.41
N GLY A 261 -16.26 -11.98 -1.96
CA GLY A 261 -15.03 -12.77 -1.85
C GLY A 261 -14.75 -13.36 -0.46
N GLY A 262 -15.58 -13.06 0.54
CA GLY A 262 -15.45 -13.61 1.89
C GLY A 262 -14.14 -13.19 2.56
N SER A 263 -13.25 -14.15 2.79
CA SER A 263 -11.90 -13.89 3.33
C SER A 263 -10.96 -13.23 2.31
N CYS A 264 -11.24 -13.38 1.02
CA CYS A 264 -10.52 -12.68 -0.04
C CYS A 264 -11.30 -11.39 -0.33
N ARG A 265 -10.86 -10.26 0.22
CA ARG A 265 -11.53 -8.97 0.04
C ARG A 265 -10.49 -7.88 -0.10
N THR A 266 -10.84 -6.77 -0.74
CA THR A 266 -10.00 -5.57 -0.72
C THR A 266 -9.95 -5.06 0.71
N ASP A 267 -8.77 -5.04 1.32
CA ASP A 267 -8.63 -4.72 2.74
C ASP A 267 -8.80 -3.23 3.01
N LEU A 268 -8.24 -2.40 2.13
CA LEU A 268 -8.23 -0.95 2.24
C LEU A 268 -8.18 -0.30 0.84
N PHE A 269 -8.65 0.94 0.78
CA PHE A 269 -8.36 1.89 -0.27
C PHE A 269 -7.37 2.94 0.23
N ALA A 270 -6.59 3.51 -0.68
CA ALA A 270 -5.73 4.65 -0.40
C ALA A 270 -5.58 5.55 -1.63
N PRO A 271 -5.13 6.79 -1.47
CA PRO A 271 -4.84 7.67 -2.60
C PRO A 271 -3.87 7.05 -3.59
N GLY A 272 -4.28 6.96 -4.86
CA GLY A 272 -3.48 6.33 -5.91
C GLY A 272 -3.49 7.06 -7.25
N ALA A 273 -4.26 8.14 -7.41
CA ALA A 273 -4.32 8.87 -8.68
C ALA A 273 -4.73 10.34 -8.51
N PRO A 274 -4.05 11.30 -9.16
CA PRO A 274 -2.60 11.27 -9.46
C PRO A 274 -1.78 11.29 -8.16
N VAL A 275 -0.63 10.61 -8.13
CA VAL A 275 0.33 10.70 -7.02
C VAL A 275 1.70 11.10 -7.55
N THR A 276 2.24 12.18 -6.97
CA THR A 276 3.54 12.76 -7.35
C THR A 276 4.60 12.32 -6.35
N SER A 277 5.76 11.84 -6.80
CA SER A 277 6.84 11.36 -5.91
C SER A 277 8.19 11.33 -6.65
N ALA A 278 9.24 10.83 -6.00
CA ALA A 278 10.60 10.75 -6.55
C ALA A 278 10.66 10.07 -7.93
N GLY A 279 11.40 10.70 -8.85
CA GLY A 279 11.65 10.22 -10.21
C GLY A 279 13.10 9.81 -10.47
N ILE A 280 13.37 9.44 -11.72
CA ILE A 280 14.68 8.91 -12.15
C ILE A 280 15.48 9.87 -13.04
N GLU A 281 14.90 10.99 -13.47
CA GLU A 281 15.57 12.03 -14.28
C GLU A 281 16.51 12.92 -13.45
N GLY A 282 17.43 12.29 -12.71
CA GLY A 282 18.45 12.96 -11.90
C GLY A 282 18.23 12.83 -10.38
N PRO A 283 19.05 13.52 -9.57
CA PRO A 283 19.04 13.39 -8.12
C PRO A 283 17.87 14.13 -7.43
N ARG A 284 17.07 14.87 -8.19
CA ARG A 284 15.87 15.62 -7.73
C ARG A 284 14.70 15.42 -8.69
N GLY A 285 14.73 14.34 -9.46
CA GLY A 285 13.69 14.05 -10.44
C GLY A 285 12.34 13.80 -9.76
N GLU A 286 11.27 13.98 -10.52
CA GLU A 286 9.90 13.79 -10.04
C GLU A 286 9.15 12.90 -11.02
N SER A 287 8.14 12.19 -10.51
CA SER A 287 7.28 11.33 -11.29
C SER A 287 5.83 11.44 -10.82
N VAL A 288 4.91 11.56 -11.77
CA VAL A 288 3.47 11.57 -11.52
C VAL A 288 2.87 10.30 -12.10
N GLN A 289 2.14 9.54 -11.26
CA GLN A 289 1.62 8.23 -11.62
C GLN A 289 0.20 8.02 -11.10
N HIS A 290 -0.50 7.05 -11.69
CA HIS A 290 -1.89 6.71 -11.38
C HIS A 290 -2.01 5.19 -11.29
N GLY A 291 -2.51 4.68 -10.17
CA GLY A 291 -2.73 3.25 -10.02
C GLY A 291 -2.93 2.80 -8.58
N THR A 292 -3.43 1.57 -8.41
CA THR A 292 -3.33 0.86 -7.14
C THR A 292 -1.89 0.67 -6.70
N SER A 293 -0.94 0.72 -7.65
CA SER A 293 0.50 0.75 -7.42
C SER A 293 0.97 1.93 -6.56
N GLN A 294 0.28 3.08 -6.63
CA GLN A 294 0.57 4.26 -5.81
C GLN A 294 -0.22 4.23 -4.49
N ALA A 295 -1.36 3.54 -4.44
CA ALA A 295 -2.14 3.37 -3.23
C ALA A 295 -1.49 2.39 -2.22
N ALA A 296 -0.96 1.26 -2.70
CA ALA A 296 -0.27 0.28 -1.86
C ALA A 296 0.87 0.86 -0.98
N PRO A 297 1.80 1.69 -1.50
CA PRO A 297 2.86 2.28 -0.68
C PRO A 297 2.34 3.27 0.37
N VAL A 298 1.17 3.89 0.17
CA VAL A 298 0.55 4.73 1.22
C VAL A 298 0.20 3.88 2.44
N VAL A 299 -0.47 2.75 2.23
CA VAL A 299 -0.81 1.80 3.31
C VAL A 299 0.44 1.20 3.94
N ALA A 300 1.45 0.84 3.15
CA ALA A 300 2.73 0.34 3.65
C ALA A 300 3.41 1.36 4.58
N GLY A 301 3.36 2.64 4.24
CA GLY A 301 3.85 3.72 5.09
C GLY A 301 3.07 3.86 6.40
N VAL A 302 1.73 3.79 6.36
CA VAL A 302 0.90 3.83 7.58
C VAL A 302 1.22 2.63 8.49
N ILE A 303 1.40 1.44 7.92
CA ILE A 303 1.81 0.25 8.67
C ILE A 303 3.18 0.47 9.33
N ALA A 304 4.15 1.07 8.64
CA ALA A 304 5.46 1.37 9.22
C ALA A 304 5.37 2.34 10.42
N LEU A 305 4.49 3.35 10.37
CA LEU A 305 4.20 4.24 11.50
C LEU A 305 3.58 3.47 12.68
N MET A 306 2.58 2.63 12.41
CA MET A 306 1.91 1.81 13.41
C MET A 306 2.88 0.82 14.09
N GLN A 307 3.73 0.15 13.31
CA GLN A 307 4.73 -0.78 13.81
C GLN A 307 5.78 -0.07 14.68
N THR A 308 6.22 1.13 14.29
CA THR A 308 7.12 1.96 15.11
C THR A 308 6.48 2.30 16.45
N LEU A 309 5.22 2.77 16.45
CA LEU A 309 4.50 3.07 17.69
C LEU A 309 4.35 1.82 18.58
N HIS A 310 4.01 0.68 18.00
CA HIS A 310 3.86 -0.55 18.75
C HIS A 310 5.20 -1.03 19.34
N LEU A 311 6.30 -0.90 18.60
CA LEU A 311 7.64 -1.19 19.12
C LEU A 311 8.00 -0.27 20.30
N GLU A 312 7.70 1.03 20.22
CA GLU A 312 7.97 1.99 21.29
C GLU A 312 7.16 1.68 22.57
N LEU A 313 5.89 1.29 22.41
CA LEU A 313 4.99 1.05 23.55
C LEU A 313 5.09 -0.36 24.13
N CYS A 314 5.32 -1.37 23.28
CA CYS A 314 5.25 -2.79 23.65
C CYS A 314 6.60 -3.52 23.56
N GLY A 315 7.60 -2.98 22.85
CA GLY A 315 8.91 -3.60 22.67
C GLY A 315 8.97 -4.72 21.62
N GLU A 316 7.89 -4.94 20.87
CA GLU A 316 7.82 -5.93 19.79
C GLU A 316 6.96 -5.41 18.62
N LEU A 317 7.05 -6.05 17.45
CA LEU A 317 6.10 -5.80 16.37
C LEU A 317 4.72 -6.41 16.71
N PRO A 318 3.61 -5.80 16.27
CA PRO A 318 2.27 -6.37 16.39
C PRO A 318 2.08 -7.53 15.41
N GLU A 319 1.17 -8.45 15.74
CA GLU A 319 0.70 -9.45 14.77
C GLU A 319 0.02 -8.76 13.57
N VAL A 320 0.18 -9.30 12.36
CA VAL A 320 -0.38 -8.68 11.14
C VAL A 320 -1.92 -8.62 11.20
N ASP A 321 -2.57 -9.64 11.77
CA ASP A 321 -4.02 -9.63 12.02
C ASP A 321 -4.48 -8.43 12.86
N GLU A 322 -3.69 -8.10 13.88
CA GLU A 322 -3.98 -6.96 14.74
C GLU A 322 -3.80 -5.65 13.97
N LEU A 323 -2.71 -5.51 13.21
CA LEU A 323 -2.47 -4.35 12.35
C LEU A 323 -3.63 -4.11 11.38
N VAL A 324 -4.01 -5.13 10.60
CA VAL A 324 -5.11 -5.03 9.63
C VAL A 324 -6.41 -4.68 10.34
N GLY A 325 -6.69 -5.32 11.48
CA GLY A 325 -7.86 -5.00 12.28
C GLY A 325 -7.87 -3.55 12.80
N MET A 326 -6.72 -2.97 13.15
CA MET A 326 -6.66 -1.55 13.57
C MET A 326 -6.75 -0.59 12.39
N LEU A 327 -6.17 -0.92 11.23
CA LEU A 327 -6.34 -0.15 10.01
C LEU A 327 -7.82 -0.06 9.62
N GLN A 328 -8.52 -1.20 9.58
CA GLN A 328 -9.95 -1.26 9.24
C GLN A 328 -10.82 -0.54 10.27
N ARG A 329 -10.54 -0.69 11.57
CA ARG A 329 -11.29 0.02 12.63
C ARG A 329 -11.08 1.53 12.62
N GLY A 330 -9.90 1.98 12.22
CA GLY A 330 -9.56 3.40 12.13
C GLY A 330 -9.90 4.05 10.79
N ALA A 331 -10.27 3.25 9.78
CA ALA A 331 -10.52 3.71 8.43
C ALA A 331 -11.76 4.62 8.33
N THR A 332 -11.81 5.39 7.25
CA THR A 332 -13.02 6.09 6.84
C THR A 332 -13.79 5.23 5.84
N LEU A 333 -15.10 5.16 5.99
CA LEU A 333 -15.95 4.48 5.02
C LEU A 333 -16.17 5.36 3.80
N ILE A 334 -15.97 4.78 2.62
CA ILE A 334 -16.24 5.37 1.30
C ILE A 334 -17.27 4.46 0.59
N ARG A 335 -18.11 5.04 -0.27
CA ARG A 335 -19.18 4.28 -0.93
C ARG A 335 -18.97 4.27 -2.43
N ASP A 336 -18.85 3.08 -3.00
CA ASP A 336 -18.64 2.91 -4.43
C ASP A 336 -19.93 3.16 -5.22
N GLY A 337 -20.04 4.32 -5.86
CA GLY A 337 -21.16 4.73 -6.71
C GLY A 337 -22.08 5.79 -6.09
N ASP A 338 -21.67 6.47 -5.03
CA ASP A 338 -22.45 7.56 -4.45
C ASP A 338 -22.18 8.92 -5.13
N ASP A 339 -20.93 9.17 -5.52
CA ASP A 339 -20.53 10.42 -6.15
C ASP A 339 -19.47 10.29 -7.27
N GLU A 340 -19.11 9.05 -7.63
CA GLU A 340 -18.31 8.75 -8.82
C GLU A 340 -19.01 9.19 -10.10
N SER A 341 -18.22 9.74 -11.02
CA SER A 341 -18.66 10.11 -12.35
C SER A 341 -17.67 9.55 -13.35
N ASP A 342 -17.95 8.34 -13.82
CA ASP A 342 -17.07 7.54 -14.65
C ASP A 342 -17.85 6.58 -15.56
N ASN A 343 -17.12 5.71 -16.26
CA ASN A 343 -17.67 4.78 -17.25
C ASN A 343 -17.73 3.31 -16.77
N VAL A 344 -17.69 3.06 -15.46
CA VAL A 344 -17.82 1.71 -14.90
C VAL A 344 -19.16 1.53 -14.19
N THR A 345 -19.56 0.27 -13.99
CA THR A 345 -20.69 -0.05 -13.12
C THR A 345 -20.19 -0.18 -11.69
N ASN A 346 -20.50 0.79 -10.85
CA ASN A 346 -20.09 0.78 -9.44
C ASN A 346 -20.89 -0.24 -8.62
N THR A 347 -20.29 -0.75 -7.54
CA THR A 347 -20.86 -1.86 -6.76
C THR A 347 -22.02 -1.44 -5.84
N GLY A 348 -22.13 -0.16 -5.47
CA GLY A 348 -23.11 0.34 -4.52
C GLY A 348 -22.81 -0.07 -3.06
N LEU A 349 -21.58 -0.49 -2.77
CA LEU A 349 -21.15 -1.04 -1.48
C LEU A 349 -20.15 -0.10 -0.79
N ASP A 350 -20.02 -0.25 0.53
CA ASP A 350 -19.10 0.54 1.33
C ASP A 350 -17.74 -0.17 1.43
N PHE A 351 -16.66 0.59 1.42
CA PHE A 351 -15.28 0.13 1.56
C PHE A 351 -14.51 1.00 2.55
N GLU A 352 -13.44 0.45 3.11
CA GLU A 352 -12.57 1.15 4.04
C GLU A 352 -11.44 1.88 3.31
N ARG A 353 -11.29 3.18 3.53
CA ARG A 353 -10.15 3.98 3.08
C ARG A 353 -9.23 4.27 4.26
N VAL A 354 -7.92 4.04 4.08
CA VAL A 354 -6.92 4.17 5.15
C VAL A 354 -6.91 5.58 5.76
N ASP A 355 -6.82 5.66 7.08
CA ASP A 355 -6.69 6.92 7.81
C ASP A 355 -5.59 6.73 8.86
N ALA A 356 -4.49 7.48 8.73
CA ALA A 356 -3.32 7.28 9.58
C ALA A 356 -3.62 7.62 11.05
N VAL A 357 -4.33 8.71 11.31
CA VAL A 357 -4.69 9.10 12.69
C VAL A 357 -5.62 8.05 13.29
N GLY A 358 -6.65 7.65 12.55
CA GLY A 358 -7.62 6.65 13.00
C GLY A 358 -6.96 5.30 13.28
N ALA A 359 -6.03 4.87 12.42
CA ALA A 359 -5.31 3.62 12.59
C ALA A 359 -4.40 3.62 13.84
N LEU A 360 -3.64 4.69 14.07
CA LEU A 360 -2.76 4.82 15.24
C LEU A 360 -3.57 5.03 16.55
N ASP A 361 -4.70 5.74 16.49
CA ASP A 361 -5.64 5.86 17.61
C ASP A 361 -6.24 4.51 17.99
N ALA A 362 -6.72 3.76 16.99
CA ALA A 362 -7.29 2.43 17.20
C ALA A 362 -6.25 1.49 17.83
N LEU A 363 -5.01 1.52 17.34
CA LEU A 363 -3.90 0.75 17.88
C LEU A 363 -3.58 1.12 19.33
N THR A 364 -3.49 2.42 19.63
CA THR A 364 -3.22 2.91 20.99
C THR A 364 -4.32 2.47 21.95
N CYS A 365 -5.59 2.61 21.55
CA CYS A 365 -6.75 2.16 22.34
C CYS A 365 -6.69 0.64 22.61
N ARG A 366 -6.26 -0.14 21.62
CA ARG A 366 -6.10 -1.60 21.75
C ARG A 366 -5.00 -1.96 22.73
N ILE A 367 -3.84 -1.32 22.65
CA ILE A 367 -2.70 -1.51 23.56
C ILE A 367 -3.12 -1.16 24.99
N GLN A 368 -3.74 0.01 25.19
CA GLN A 368 -4.24 0.44 26.50
C GLN A 368 -5.20 -0.58 27.10
N LYS A 369 -6.20 -1.05 26.34
CA LYS A 369 -7.13 -2.09 26.81
C LYS A 369 -6.42 -3.37 27.25
N ARG A 370 -5.38 -3.81 26.52
CA ARG A 370 -4.57 -4.98 26.94
C ARG A 370 -3.82 -4.74 28.24
N LEU A 371 -3.21 -3.57 28.41
CA LEU A 371 -2.45 -3.24 29.61
C LEU A 371 -3.35 -3.11 30.85
N PHE A 372 -4.50 -2.45 30.72
CA PHE A 372 -5.49 -2.32 31.79
C PHE A 372 -6.06 -3.68 32.23
N LEU A 373 -6.28 -4.60 31.29
CA LEU A 373 -6.81 -5.94 31.59
C LEU A 373 -5.70 -6.94 32.00
N GLY A 374 -4.46 -6.72 31.59
CA GLY A 374 -3.33 -7.65 31.73
C GLY A 374 -2.34 -7.34 32.85
N GLY A 375 -2.43 -6.17 33.51
CA GLY A 375 -1.66 -5.84 34.71
C GLY A 375 -0.14 -5.60 34.51
N ALA A 376 0.37 -5.54 33.28
CA ALA A 376 1.79 -5.26 33.00
C ALA A 376 2.06 -3.75 32.81
N PRO A 377 3.13 -3.18 33.40
CA PRO A 377 3.46 -1.76 33.25
C PRO A 377 4.15 -1.45 31.90
N LEU A 378 3.86 -0.28 31.33
CA LEU A 378 4.57 0.30 30.18
C LEU A 378 6.07 0.45 30.50
N ARG A 379 6.96 0.03 29.60
CA ARG A 379 8.39 0.39 29.66
C ARG A 379 8.60 1.68 28.87
N GLY A 380 9.24 2.67 29.50
CA GLY A 380 9.75 3.86 28.82
C GLY A 380 8.99 5.14 29.13
N HIS A 381 9.74 6.17 29.56
CA HIS A 381 9.24 7.48 29.92
C HIS A 381 8.66 8.24 28.73
N ALA A 382 7.35 8.16 28.53
CA ALA A 382 6.56 9.26 28.00
C ALA A 382 5.18 9.19 28.66
N ARG A 383 4.86 10.15 29.55
CA ARG A 383 3.46 10.40 29.91
C ARG A 383 2.76 10.87 28.64
N LEU A 384 2.17 9.93 27.91
CA LEU A 384 1.29 10.22 26.80
C LEU A 384 0.03 10.86 27.39
N THR A 385 0.07 12.18 27.56
CA THR A 385 -1.10 12.97 27.94
C THR A 385 -1.84 13.23 26.63
N ILE A 386 -2.57 12.23 26.13
CA ILE A 386 -3.48 12.44 25.01
C ILE A 386 -4.70 13.17 25.59
N PRO A 387 -5.07 14.37 25.11
CA PRO A 387 -6.31 15.00 25.52
C PRO A 387 -7.47 14.12 25.05
N ILE A 388 -8.24 13.63 26.02
CA ILE A 388 -9.51 12.96 25.76
C ILE A 388 -10.48 14.09 25.41
N ASP A 389 -10.77 14.29 24.13
CA ASP A 389 -11.83 15.23 23.73
C ASP A 389 -13.18 14.56 24.03
N SER A 390 -13.67 14.73 25.25
CA SER A 390 -15.01 14.30 25.65
C SER A 390 -16.04 15.30 25.14
N GLY A 391 -16.22 15.35 23.82
CA GLY A 391 -17.28 16.10 23.15
C GLY A 391 -18.63 15.39 23.24
N LEU A 392 -19.16 15.24 24.45
CA LEU A 392 -20.57 14.93 24.70
C LEU A 392 -21.16 16.08 25.52
N HIS A 393 -21.59 17.13 24.82
CA HIS A 393 -22.55 18.10 25.36
C HIS A 393 -23.80 18.09 24.49
N ASP A 394 -24.70 17.18 24.87
CA ASP A 394 -26.13 17.41 25.13
C ASP A 394 -26.66 18.77 24.64
N GLN A 395 -27.25 18.79 23.44
CA GLN A 395 -28.22 19.82 23.09
C GLN A 395 -29.61 19.26 23.34
N SER A 396 -30.10 19.47 24.56
CA SER A 396 -31.52 19.40 24.87
C SER A 396 -31.94 20.66 25.66
N ASN A 397 -32.98 21.32 25.16
CA ASN A 397 -33.84 22.31 25.80
C ASN A 397 -33.25 23.65 26.29
N ALA A 398 -33.62 24.74 25.59
CA ALA A 398 -34.47 25.76 26.20
C ALA A 398 -35.14 26.61 25.11
N ALA A 399 -36.47 26.63 25.16
CA ALA A 399 -37.31 27.63 24.52
C ALA A 399 -37.31 28.91 25.35
N GLU A 400 -37.17 30.05 24.69
CA GLU A 400 -37.97 31.28 24.86
C GLU A 400 -37.71 32.24 23.70
#